data_AF-A0A1Y3TPR9-F1
#
_entry.id   AF-A0A1Y3TPR9-F1
#
_cell.length_a   1.000
_cell.length_b   1.000
_cell.length_c   1.000
_cell.angle_alpha   90.00
_cell.angle_beta   90.00
_cell.angle_gamma   90.00
#
_symmetry.space_group_name_H-M   'P 1'
#
loop_
_entity.id
_entity.type
_entity.pdbx_description
1 polymer ?
#
loop_
_entity_poly.entity_id
_entity_poly.type
_entity_poly.pdbx_seq_one_letter_code
_entity_poly.pdbx_strand_id
1 'polypeptide(L)'
;MEGYSRVLATVIEKNDNQIFFKPESTSSDYQKDEKLCLCLDSVYGEDVFMPYQLSKGDQVYLTLNGNYALHDDGDEIPDIAPMAIIPVQYIDDAV
;
A
#
# COMPACT_ATOMS: atom_id res chain seq x y z
N MET A 1 8.35 -15.62 2.14
CA MET A 1 7.51 -14.86 3.10
C MET A 1 6.19 -15.60 3.19
N GLU A 2 6.04 -16.48 4.17
CA GLU A 2 4.76 -17.16 4.37
C GLU A 2 3.70 -16.13 4.78
N GLY A 3 2.53 -16.18 4.15
CA GLY A 3 1.39 -15.32 4.51
C GLY A 3 1.42 -13.88 3.97
N TYR A 4 2.39 -13.50 3.13
CA TYR A 4 2.39 -12.20 2.46
C TYR A 4 2.29 -12.35 0.93
N SER A 5 1.53 -11.47 0.30
CA SER A 5 1.37 -11.36 -1.15
C SER A 5 1.87 -10.01 -1.64
N ARG A 6 2.34 -9.96 -2.91
CA ARG A 6 2.64 -8.71 -3.60
C ARG A 6 1.41 -8.25 -4.36
N VAL A 7 0.94 -7.06 -4.04
CA VAL A 7 -0.20 -6.42 -4.70
C VAL A 7 0.33 -5.26 -5.53
N LEU A 8 0.17 -5.34 -6.85
CA LEU A 8 0.40 -4.19 -7.73
C LEU A 8 -0.69 -3.16 -7.47
N ALA A 9 -0.30 -1.91 -7.23
CA ALA A 9 -1.22 -0.81 -7.00
C ALA A 9 -0.70 0.50 -7.58
N THR A 10 -1.62 1.41 -7.89
CA THR A 10 -1.33 2.76 -8.38
C THR A 10 -1.61 3.77 -7.28
N VAL A 11 -0.70 4.71 -7.02
CA VAL A 11 -0.95 5.84 -6.12
C VAL A 11 -2.00 6.76 -6.73
N ILE A 12 -3.15 6.92 -6.08
CA ILE A 12 -4.25 7.76 -6.60
C ILE A 12 -4.31 9.12 -5.91
N GLU A 13 -3.86 9.20 -4.66
CA GLU A 13 -3.82 10.42 -3.86
C GLU A 13 -2.81 10.28 -2.72
N LYS A 14 -2.19 11.39 -2.33
CA LYS A 14 -1.31 11.51 -1.18
C LYS A 14 -1.54 12.86 -0.52
N ASN A 15 -1.75 12.85 0.79
CA ASN A 15 -1.76 14.04 1.62
C ASN A 15 -0.69 13.90 2.72
N ASP A 16 -0.73 14.78 3.72
CA ASP A 16 0.30 14.82 4.77
C ASP A 16 0.20 13.60 5.71
N ASN A 17 -0.97 12.99 5.83
CA ASN A 17 -1.25 11.92 6.79
C ASN A 17 -1.51 10.57 6.13
N GLN A 18 -1.87 10.53 4.85
CA GLN A 18 -2.35 9.32 4.20
C GLN A 18 -1.84 9.20 2.76
N ILE A 19 -1.69 7.95 2.32
CA ILE A 19 -1.52 7.59 0.91
C ILE A 19 -2.63 6.63 0.51
N PHE A 20 -3.30 6.95 -0.58
CA PHE A 20 -4.32 6.11 -1.17
C PHE A 20 -3.79 5.41 -2.40
N PHE A 21 -4.02 4.10 -2.44
CA PHE A 21 -3.64 3.24 -3.55
C PHE A 21 -4.89 2.63 -4.18
N LYS A 22 -4.89 2.47 -5.50
CA LYS A 22 -5.84 1.63 -6.21
C LYS A 22 -5.17 0.29 -6.52
N PRO A 23 -5.66 -0.85 -6.01
CA PRO A 23 -5.13 -2.16 -6.37
C PRO A 23 -5.42 -2.45 -7.86
N GLU A 24 -4.40 -2.90 -8.59
CA GLU A 24 -4.48 -3.22 -10.03
C GLU A 24 -4.62 -4.74 -10.29
N SER A 25 -4.23 -5.57 -9.32
CA SER A 25 -4.28 -7.03 -9.48
C SER A 25 -5.63 -7.62 -9.07
N THR A 26 -6.19 -8.43 -9.96
CA THR A 26 -7.39 -9.26 -9.74
C THR A 26 -7.13 -10.50 -8.87
N SER A 27 -5.87 -10.77 -8.49
CA SER A 27 -5.52 -11.95 -7.69
C SER A 27 -5.22 -11.64 -6.22
N SER A 28 -5.50 -10.42 -5.75
CA SER A 28 -5.25 -10.02 -4.36
C SER A 28 -6.50 -10.16 -3.50
N ASP A 29 -6.30 -10.40 -2.20
CA ASP A 29 -7.38 -10.39 -1.19
C ASP A 29 -8.11 -9.02 -1.14
N TYR A 30 -7.46 -7.99 -1.68
CA TYR A 30 -7.88 -6.59 -1.71
C TYR A 30 -8.59 -6.18 -3.02
N GLN A 31 -8.87 -7.12 -3.95
CA GLN A 31 -9.45 -6.80 -5.27
C GLN A 31 -10.85 -6.15 -5.21
N LYS A 32 -11.54 -6.26 -4.08
CA LYS A 32 -12.88 -5.68 -3.87
C LYS A 32 -12.82 -4.26 -3.32
N ASP A 33 -11.66 -3.83 -2.85
CA ASP A 33 -11.47 -2.50 -2.31
C ASP A 33 -11.33 -1.49 -3.46
N GLU A 34 -12.15 -0.45 -3.44
CA GLU A 34 -12.04 0.64 -4.41
C GLU A 34 -10.71 1.41 -4.24
N LYS A 35 -10.24 1.49 -2.99
CA LYS A 35 -8.96 2.06 -2.60
C LYS A 35 -8.44 1.45 -1.30
N LEU A 36 -7.12 1.42 -1.15
CA LEU A 36 -6.42 1.03 0.07
C LEU A 36 -5.80 2.28 0.70
N CYS A 37 -5.95 2.44 2.01
CA CYS A 37 -5.39 3.56 2.77
C CYS A 37 -4.14 3.14 3.53
N LEU A 38 -3.09 3.95 3.48
CA LEU A 38 -1.94 3.86 4.37
C LEU A 38 -1.86 5.13 5.20
N CYS A 39 -2.16 5.02 6.49
CA CYS A 39 -1.93 6.09 7.47
C CYS A 39 -0.45 6.20 7.86
N LEU A 40 0.11 7.40 7.68
CA LEU A 40 1.50 7.76 7.94
C LEU A 40 1.74 8.21 9.39
N ASP A 41 0.69 8.58 10.11
CA ASP A 41 0.71 8.94 11.53
C ASP A 41 0.50 7.73 12.46
N SER A 42 0.16 6.57 11.88
CA SER A 42 0.07 5.30 12.59
C SER A 42 1.47 4.79 12.97
N VAL A 43 1.55 3.92 13.99
CA VAL A 43 2.79 3.27 14.46
C VAL A 43 3.54 2.56 13.31
N TYR A 44 2.84 2.22 12.23
CA TYR A 44 3.39 1.57 11.05
C TYR A 44 4.12 2.54 10.10
N GLY A 45 3.87 3.85 10.18
CA GLY A 45 4.48 4.86 9.32
C GLY A 45 6.01 4.96 9.47
N GLU A 46 6.54 4.66 10.66
CA GLU A 46 7.99 4.64 10.91
C GLU A 46 8.68 3.38 10.35
N ASP A 47 7.95 2.28 10.19
CA ASP A 47 8.46 1.00 9.66
C ASP A 47 8.36 0.92 8.13
N VAL A 48 7.57 1.81 7.50
CA VAL A 48 7.46 1.89 6.05
C VAL A 48 8.59 2.76 5.50
N PHE A 49 9.63 2.12 4.98
CA PHE A 49 10.67 2.80 4.20
C PHE A 49 10.12 3.23 2.84
N MET A 50 9.52 4.43 2.80
CA MET A 50 9.12 5.02 1.53
C MET A 50 10.35 5.64 0.84
N PRO A 51 10.72 5.20 -0.37
CA PRO A 51 11.57 6.03 -1.21
C PRO A 51 10.81 7.35 -1.44
N TYR A 52 11.34 8.45 -0.90
CA TYR A 52 10.76 9.78 -1.10
C TYR A 52 10.48 10.03 -2.60
N GLN A 53 9.30 10.58 -2.90
CA GLN A 53 8.72 11.00 -4.21
C GLN A 53 7.56 10.18 -4.80
N LEU A 54 6.91 9.28 -4.04
CA LEU A 54 5.63 8.72 -4.51
C LEU A 54 4.63 9.83 -4.85
N SER A 55 4.24 9.85 -6.11
CA SER A 55 3.36 10.83 -6.73
C SER A 55 2.14 10.14 -7.28
N LYS A 56 1.05 10.89 -7.45
CA LYS A 56 -0.15 10.38 -8.11
C LYS A 56 0.21 9.82 -9.49
N GLY A 57 -0.19 8.58 -9.74
CA GLY A 57 0.11 7.83 -10.97
C GLY A 57 1.27 6.86 -10.85
N ASP A 58 2.08 6.94 -9.79
CA ASP A 58 3.17 5.98 -9.59
C ASP A 58 2.61 4.58 -9.32
N GLN A 59 3.26 3.58 -9.92
CA GLN A 59 2.94 2.18 -9.67
C GLN A 59 3.92 1.60 -8.66
N VAL A 60 3.38 0.86 -7.69
CA VAL A 60 4.13 0.23 -6.61
C VAL A 60 3.66 -1.21 -6.39
N TYR A 61 4.56 -2.04 -5.89
CA TYR A 61 4.20 -3.30 -5.25
C TYR A 61 4.11 -3.11 -3.74
N LEU A 62 2.93 -3.40 -3.18
CA LEU A 62 2.67 -3.47 -1.76
C LEU A 62 2.84 -4.91 -1.28
N THR A 63 3.63 -5.13 -0.24
CA THR A 63 3.76 -6.46 0.39
C THR A 63 2.84 -6.55 1.59
N LEU A 64 1.71 -7.26 1.44
CA LEU A 64 0.59 -7.27 2.38
C LEU A 64 0.27 -8.68 2.88
N ASN A 65 -0.28 -8.80 4.08
CA ASN A 65 -0.59 -10.09 4.72
C ASN A 65 -2.07 -10.53 4.57
N GLY A 66 -2.87 -9.82 3.79
CA GLY A 66 -4.30 -10.09 3.60
C GLY A 66 -5.22 -9.54 4.71
N ASN A 67 -4.66 -8.87 5.73
CA ASN A 67 -5.42 -8.22 6.79
C ASN A 67 -5.40 -6.69 6.66
N TYR A 68 -6.34 -6.04 7.35
CA TYR A 68 -6.34 -4.59 7.55
C TYR A 68 -5.71 -4.25 8.92
N ALA A 69 -5.09 -3.08 9.02
CA ALA A 69 -4.61 -2.54 10.27
C ALA A 69 -5.79 -2.17 11.17
N LEU A 70 -5.65 -2.42 12.47
CA LEU A 70 -6.65 -2.06 13.47
C LEU A 70 -6.18 -0.79 14.19
N HIS A 71 -6.56 0.37 13.67
CA HIS A 71 -6.48 1.63 14.40
C HIS A 71 -7.66 2.53 14.05
N ASP A 72 -7.99 3.44 14.96
CA ASP A 72 -9.09 4.40 14.79
C ASP A 72 -8.46 5.74 14.37
N ASP A 73 -8.41 5.99 13.07
CA ASP A 73 -7.98 7.27 12.49
C ASP A 73 -9.17 8.21 12.18
N GLY A 74 -10.39 7.75 12.45
CA GLY A 74 -11.63 8.48 12.24
C GLY A 74 -12.14 8.46 10.80
N ASP A 75 -11.57 7.64 9.90
CA ASP A 75 -12.10 7.43 8.55
C ASP A 75 -12.86 6.07 8.42
N GLU A 76 -13.64 5.92 7.35
CA GLU A 76 -14.46 4.70 7.12
C GLU A 76 -13.71 3.64 6.27
N ILE A 77 -12.42 3.83 6.01
CA ILE A 77 -11.62 3.02 5.09
C ILE A 77 -10.65 2.17 5.90
N PRO A 78 -10.76 0.84 5.85
CA PRO A 78 -9.80 -0.02 6.51
C PRO A 78 -8.36 0.23 6.02
N ASP A 79 -7.47 0.57 6.94
CA ASP A 79 -6.05 0.79 6.64
C ASP A 79 -5.31 -0.49 6.29
N ILE A 80 -4.26 -0.36 5.49
CA ILE A 80 -3.28 -1.43 5.24
C ILE A 80 -1.97 -1.12 5.98
N ALA A 81 -1.28 -2.19 6.42
CA ALA A 81 0.07 -2.10 6.98
C ALA A 81 1.05 -2.89 6.08
N PRO A 82 1.52 -2.29 4.97
CA PRO A 82 2.46 -2.96 4.07
C PRO A 82 3.81 -3.14 4.75
N MET A 83 4.36 -4.35 4.65
CA MET A 83 5.73 -4.62 5.12
C MET A 83 6.77 -3.95 4.21
N ALA A 84 6.43 -3.73 2.94
CA ALA A 84 7.28 -3.02 1.99
C ALA A 84 6.43 -2.37 0.89
N ILE A 85 6.90 -1.21 0.43
CA ILE A 85 6.38 -0.47 -0.72
C ILE A 85 7.52 -0.30 -1.72
N ILE A 86 7.41 -0.90 -2.89
CA ILE A 86 8.49 -0.93 -3.88
C ILE A 86 7.98 -0.33 -5.18
N PRO A 87 8.44 0.86 -5.60
CA PRO A 87 8.14 1.39 -6.93
C PRO A 87 8.51 0.39 -8.02
N VAL A 88 7.62 0.19 -8.98
CA VAL A 88 7.78 -0.83 -10.03
C VAL A 88 9.11 -0.68 -10.77
N GLN A 89 9.59 0.55 -10.97
CA GLN A 89 10.88 0.85 -11.62
C GLN A 89 12.12 0.24 -10.92
N TYR A 90 12.00 -0.18 -9.66
CA TYR A 90 13.08 -0.84 -8.91
C TYR A 90 12.94 -2.36 -8.87
N ILE A 91 11.86 -2.91 -9.42
CA ILE A 91 11.75 -4.34 -9.69
C ILE A 91 12.26 -4.54 -11.11
N ASP A 92 13.48 -5.04 -11.23
CA ASP A 92 13.91 -5.63 -12.50
C ASP A 92 12.95 -6.78 -12.81
N ASP A 93 12.34 -6.78 -13.99
CA ASP A 93 11.63 -7.93 -14.58
C ASP A 93 12.63 -9.05 -14.88
N ALA A 94 13.35 -9.54 -13.87
CA ALA A 94 14.05 -10.80 -13.90
C ALA A 94 13.07 -11.87 -13.41
N VAL A 95 12.30 -12.36 -14.38
CA VAL A 95 11.45 -13.57 -14.31
C VAL A 95 12.24 -14.74 -13.73
#